data_AF-A0A7W4HMC6-F1
#
_entry.id   AF-A0A7W4HMC6-F1
#
_cell.length_a   1.000
_cell.length_b   1.000
_cell.length_c   1.000
_cell.angle_alpha   90.00
_cell.angle_beta   90.00
_cell.angle_gamma   90.00
#
_symmetry.space_group_name_H-M   'P 1'
#
loop_
_entity.id
_entity.type
_entity.pdbx_description
1 polymer ?
#
loop_
_entity_poly.entity_id
_entity_poly.type
_entity_poly.pdbx_seq_one_letter_code
_entity_poly.pdbx_strand_id
1 'polypeptide(L)'
;MAFGPMMTVTTKQGLELELAPFARDELRPFVEGFARGTVTQYFAEHRAQTLETEQAWYDKTIADKESIVWGIWAKDGETRRLIGSTSLVNITRKHVHTAISGIIIVDKDYWGKGVASASHHARTWYAFENLGLHCIKSAVVQGNVASLRALQRCGYTHLYTQRNDVFINGKLHHTDHLECLNPIDWAWNQWWGSDQPSPEHTAARQRSLAALEWARERVTLL
;
A
#
# COMPACT_ATOMS: atom_id res chain seq x y z
N MET A 1 -5.69 17.64 -3.22
CA MET A 1 -5.43 16.88 -4.46
C MET A 1 -5.02 15.49 -4.02
N ALA A 2 -5.62 14.44 -4.56
CA ALA A 2 -5.42 13.08 -4.06
C ALA A 2 -4.14 12.40 -4.54
N PHE A 3 -3.35 13.01 -5.41
CA PHE A 3 -2.05 12.46 -5.77
C PHE A 3 -0.97 12.97 -4.82
N GLY A 4 -0.17 12.05 -4.29
CA GLY A 4 0.88 12.39 -3.35
C GLY A 4 2.09 13.04 -4.01
N PRO A 5 3.00 13.63 -3.20
CA PRO A 5 4.26 14.14 -3.71
C PRO A 5 5.08 13.00 -4.33
N MET A 6 5.87 13.33 -5.35
CA MET A 6 6.64 12.33 -6.07
C MET A 6 7.76 11.79 -5.19
N MET A 7 8.00 10.48 -5.27
CA MET A 7 9.12 9.83 -4.60
C MET A 7 9.84 8.91 -5.58
N THR A 8 11.17 8.90 -5.57
CA THR A 8 11.93 7.81 -6.20
C THR A 8 12.24 6.75 -5.17
N VAL A 9 12.30 5.48 -5.59
CA VAL A 9 12.69 4.38 -4.71
C VAL A 9 13.38 3.27 -5.49
N THR A 10 14.54 2.82 -5.00
CA THR A 10 15.24 1.67 -5.60
C THR A 10 14.98 0.41 -4.79
N THR A 11 14.48 -0.64 -5.46
CA THR A 11 14.27 -1.95 -4.83
C THR A 11 15.60 -2.55 -4.38
N LYS A 12 15.54 -3.57 -3.49
CA LYS A 12 16.75 -4.32 -3.09
C LYS A 12 17.45 -5.01 -4.27
N GLN A 13 16.72 -5.27 -5.34
CA GLN A 13 17.20 -5.90 -6.57
C GLN A 13 17.72 -4.89 -7.60
N GLY A 14 17.77 -3.59 -7.26
CA GLY A 14 18.29 -2.54 -8.15
C GLY A 14 17.28 -2.02 -9.17
N LEU A 15 16.03 -2.51 -9.18
CA LEU A 15 14.98 -1.91 -10.00
C LEU A 15 14.62 -0.51 -9.46
N GLU A 16 14.73 0.50 -10.30
CA GLU A 16 14.33 1.87 -10.03
C GLU A 16 12.82 2.05 -10.22
N LEU A 17 12.18 2.64 -9.23
CA LEU A 17 10.76 2.98 -9.25
C LEU A 17 10.57 4.46 -8.97
N GLU A 18 9.48 5.01 -9.50
CA GLU A 18 8.96 6.32 -9.17
C GLU A 18 7.52 6.16 -8.68
N LEU A 19 7.24 6.64 -7.47
CA LEU A 19 5.89 6.79 -6.95
C LEU A 19 5.42 8.19 -7.29
N ALA A 20 4.58 8.32 -8.31
CA ALA A 20 4.23 9.62 -8.88
C ALA A 20 2.77 9.65 -9.36
N PRO A 21 2.19 10.86 -9.58
CA PRO A 21 0.90 10.99 -10.25
C PRO A 21 0.89 10.29 -11.61
N PHE A 22 -0.31 9.95 -12.09
CA PHE A 22 -0.56 9.53 -13.46
C PHE A 22 -1.72 10.35 -14.03
N ALA A 23 -1.76 10.49 -15.35
CA ALA A 23 -2.80 11.21 -16.06
C ALA A 23 -4.00 10.30 -16.36
N ARG A 24 -5.13 10.94 -16.64
CA ARG A 24 -6.41 10.28 -16.93
C ARG A 24 -6.36 9.37 -18.17
N ASP A 25 -5.49 9.66 -19.12
CA ASP A 25 -5.26 8.89 -20.35
C ASP A 25 -4.20 7.79 -20.22
N GLU A 26 -3.47 7.75 -19.10
CA GLU A 26 -2.45 6.73 -18.81
C GLU A 26 -3.02 5.49 -18.10
N LEU A 27 -4.35 5.35 -18.01
CA LEU A 27 -5.03 4.29 -17.25
C LEU A 27 -5.11 2.93 -17.95
N ARG A 28 -4.73 2.85 -19.23
CA ARG A 28 -4.80 1.61 -20.01
C ARG A 28 -4.10 0.40 -19.36
N PRO A 29 -2.92 0.53 -18.71
CA PRO A 29 -2.29 -0.60 -18.02
C PRO A 29 -3.16 -1.23 -16.93
N PHE A 30 -4.01 -0.46 -16.25
CA PHE A 30 -4.94 -1.00 -15.25
C PHE A 30 -6.01 -1.87 -15.92
N VAL A 31 -6.63 -1.39 -16.99
CA VAL A 31 -7.62 -2.14 -17.78
C VAL A 31 -7.03 -3.47 -18.26
N GLU A 32 -5.84 -3.43 -18.86
CA GLU A 32 -5.14 -4.63 -19.37
C GLU A 32 -4.79 -5.61 -18.26
N GLY A 33 -4.37 -5.12 -17.10
CA GLY A 33 -4.07 -5.95 -15.94
C GLY A 33 -5.32 -6.57 -15.33
N PHE A 34 -6.39 -5.81 -15.16
CA PHE A 34 -7.65 -6.27 -14.59
C PHE A 34 -8.38 -7.29 -15.46
N ALA A 35 -8.12 -7.29 -16.77
CA ALA A 35 -8.58 -8.35 -17.68
C ALA A 35 -7.99 -9.74 -17.34
N ARG A 36 -6.90 -9.81 -16.55
CA ARG A 36 -6.26 -11.06 -16.14
C ARG A 36 -6.84 -11.53 -14.81
N GLY A 37 -7.57 -12.64 -14.81
CA GLY A 37 -8.15 -13.21 -13.58
C GLY A 37 -7.13 -13.46 -12.45
N THR A 38 -5.86 -13.73 -12.77
CA THR A 38 -4.81 -13.85 -11.74
C THR A 38 -4.49 -12.54 -11.01
N VAL A 39 -4.70 -11.38 -11.62
CA VAL A 39 -4.49 -10.06 -10.97
C VAL A 39 -5.67 -9.75 -10.04
N THR A 40 -6.88 -10.09 -10.48
CA THR A 40 -8.13 -9.83 -9.75
C THR A 40 -8.59 -10.98 -8.84
N GLN A 41 -7.80 -12.07 -8.73
CA GLN A 41 -8.20 -13.29 -8.02
C GLN A 41 -8.54 -13.10 -6.52
N TYR A 42 -8.12 -11.98 -5.92
CA TYR A 42 -8.42 -11.62 -4.52
C TYR A 42 -9.41 -10.46 -4.39
N PHE A 43 -10.05 -10.05 -5.48
CA PHE A 43 -11.09 -9.02 -5.46
C PHE A 43 -12.42 -9.66 -5.07
N ALA A 44 -13.19 -8.95 -4.25
CA ALA A 44 -14.51 -9.41 -3.82
C ALA A 44 -15.49 -9.58 -4.98
N GLU A 45 -15.28 -8.86 -6.09
CA GLU A 45 -16.10 -8.97 -7.30
C GLU A 45 -15.22 -8.91 -8.55
N HIS A 46 -15.36 -9.92 -9.43
CA HIS A 46 -14.71 -9.94 -10.74
C HIS A 46 -15.52 -9.10 -11.72
N ARG A 47 -15.35 -7.79 -11.67
CA ARG A 47 -15.90 -6.89 -12.70
C ARG A 47 -14.83 -6.60 -13.74
N ALA A 48 -15.17 -6.80 -15.00
CA ALA A 48 -14.35 -6.32 -16.09
C ALA A 48 -14.28 -4.80 -16.01
N GLN A 49 -13.08 -4.26 -16.17
CA GLN A 49 -12.85 -2.82 -16.23
C GLN A 49 -12.78 -2.39 -17.70
N THR A 50 -13.32 -1.22 -18.00
CA THR A 50 -13.10 -0.53 -19.27
C THR A 50 -12.28 0.73 -19.00
N LEU A 51 -11.87 1.42 -20.07
CA LEU A 51 -11.18 2.68 -19.89
C LEU A 51 -12.09 3.71 -19.22
N GLU A 52 -13.38 3.71 -19.53
CA GLU A 52 -14.39 4.61 -18.96
C GLU A 52 -14.60 4.35 -17.46
N THR A 53 -14.59 3.09 -17.01
CA THR A 53 -14.74 2.78 -15.58
C THR A 53 -13.52 3.21 -14.79
N GLU A 54 -12.31 2.99 -15.33
CA GLU A 54 -11.06 3.47 -14.69
C GLU A 54 -10.97 5.00 -14.71
N GLN A 55 -11.41 5.66 -15.78
CA GLN A 55 -11.49 7.12 -15.85
C GLN A 55 -12.49 7.69 -14.84
N ALA A 56 -13.65 7.05 -14.66
CA ALA A 56 -14.60 7.45 -13.63
C ALA A 56 -14.02 7.27 -12.21
N TRP A 57 -13.25 6.19 -11.98
CA TRP A 57 -12.49 6.03 -10.74
C TRP A 57 -11.47 7.15 -10.55
N TYR A 58 -10.70 7.49 -11.59
CA TYR A 58 -9.74 8.61 -11.58
C TYR A 58 -10.41 9.94 -11.21
N ASP A 59 -11.53 10.27 -11.87
CA ASP A 59 -12.27 11.51 -11.67
C ASP A 59 -12.79 11.61 -10.20
N LYS A 60 -13.19 10.47 -9.61
CA LYS A 60 -13.54 10.40 -8.18
C LYS A 60 -12.31 10.57 -7.29
N THR A 61 -11.20 9.90 -7.62
CA THR A 61 -9.97 9.94 -6.83
C THR A 61 -9.42 11.36 -6.76
N ILE A 62 -9.30 12.09 -7.86
CA ILE A 62 -8.73 13.46 -7.83
C ILE A 62 -9.52 14.44 -6.95
N ALA A 63 -10.83 14.22 -6.81
CA ALA A 63 -11.72 15.03 -5.98
C ALA A 63 -11.65 14.66 -4.49
N ASP A 64 -11.10 13.50 -4.15
CA ASP A 64 -10.95 13.03 -2.77
C ASP A 64 -9.87 13.83 -2.03
N LYS A 65 -10.19 14.27 -0.82
CA LYS A 65 -9.29 15.03 0.06
C LYS A 65 -8.70 14.18 1.18
N GLU A 66 -9.24 12.98 1.37
CA GLU A 66 -8.87 12.04 2.42
C GLU A 66 -8.09 10.83 1.87
N SER A 67 -7.68 10.91 0.60
CA SER A 67 -6.86 9.88 -0.03
C SER A 67 -5.60 10.48 -0.64
N ILE A 68 -4.53 9.70 -0.60
CA ILE A 68 -3.29 9.94 -1.31
C ILE A 68 -2.97 8.69 -2.12
N VAL A 69 -2.84 8.84 -3.43
CA VAL A 69 -2.57 7.78 -4.40
C VAL A 69 -1.27 8.11 -5.14
N TRP A 70 -0.51 7.07 -5.43
CA TRP A 70 0.64 7.12 -6.32
C TRP A 70 0.50 6.02 -7.37
N GLY A 71 0.80 6.37 -8.62
CA GLY A 71 1.18 5.37 -9.61
C GLY A 71 2.54 4.81 -9.25
N ILE A 72 2.71 3.51 -9.46
CA ILE A 72 4.01 2.86 -9.37
C ILE A 72 4.57 2.78 -10.78
N TRP A 73 5.58 3.59 -11.04
CA TRP A 73 6.26 3.67 -12.33
C TRP A 73 7.57 2.90 -12.24
N ALA A 74 7.77 1.89 -13.09
CA ALA A 74 9.08 1.26 -13.25
C ALA A 74 9.90 2.02 -14.29
N LYS A 75 11.13 2.39 -13.94
CA LYS A 75 12.05 3.06 -14.85
C LYS A 75 12.88 2.04 -15.65
N ASP A 76 13.11 2.37 -16.91
CA ASP A 76 14.04 1.69 -17.82
C ASP A 76 14.78 2.76 -18.64
N GLY A 77 15.98 3.12 -18.15
CA GLY A 77 16.73 4.29 -18.64
C GLY A 77 15.92 5.59 -18.50
N GLU A 78 15.76 6.29 -19.63
CA GLU A 78 14.99 7.54 -19.74
C GLU A 78 13.47 7.31 -19.86
N THR A 79 13.03 6.05 -19.97
CA THR A 79 11.61 5.70 -20.09
C THR A 79 11.06 5.21 -18.76
N ARG A 80 9.75 5.35 -18.59
CA ARG A 80 9.03 4.79 -17.44
C ARG A 80 7.72 4.14 -17.87
N ARG A 81 7.30 3.12 -17.14
CA ARG A 81 6.05 2.40 -17.38
C ARG A 81 5.22 2.35 -16.11
N LEU A 82 3.94 2.71 -16.21
CA LEU A 82 2.99 2.54 -15.11
C LEU A 82 2.65 1.05 -14.95
N ILE A 83 3.03 0.48 -13.82
CA ILE A 83 2.91 -0.96 -13.54
C ILE A 83 1.91 -1.28 -12.42
N GLY A 84 1.35 -0.26 -11.77
CA GLY A 84 0.46 -0.41 -10.64
C GLY A 84 0.19 0.89 -9.90
N SER A 85 -0.40 0.78 -8.72
CA SER A 85 -0.63 1.91 -7.82
C SER A 85 -0.51 1.49 -6.36
N THR A 86 -0.22 2.47 -5.50
CA THR A 86 -0.18 2.34 -4.05
C THR A 86 -0.91 3.54 -3.45
N SER A 87 -1.56 3.35 -2.30
CA SER A 87 -2.40 4.41 -1.73
C SER A 87 -2.47 4.37 -0.20
N LEU A 88 -2.82 5.54 0.35
CA LEU A 88 -3.34 5.75 1.69
C LEU A 88 -4.73 6.37 1.51
N VAL A 89 -5.79 5.66 1.85
CA VAL A 89 -7.18 6.12 1.73
C VAL A 89 -7.81 6.26 3.11
N ASN A 90 -8.94 6.96 3.20
CA ASN A 90 -9.65 7.23 4.45
C ASN A 90 -8.71 7.81 5.53
N ILE A 91 -7.89 8.78 5.14
CA ILE A 91 -6.96 9.47 6.04
C ILE A 91 -7.80 10.30 7.02
N THR A 92 -7.76 9.93 8.30
CA THR A 92 -8.44 10.68 9.36
C THR A 92 -7.43 11.46 10.19
N ARG A 93 -7.81 12.69 10.58
CA ARG A 93 -6.98 13.62 11.39
C ARG A 93 -7.70 14.07 12.66
N LYS A 94 -8.37 13.12 13.34
CA LYS A 94 -9.09 13.39 14.61
C LYS A 94 -8.12 13.25 15.79
N HIS A 95 -8.46 12.43 16.78
CA HIS A 95 -7.61 12.21 17.95
C HIS A 95 -6.42 11.29 17.64
N VAL A 96 -6.66 10.26 16.83
CA VAL A 96 -5.63 9.34 16.33
C VAL A 96 -5.63 9.48 14.82
N HIS A 97 -4.44 9.70 14.25
CA HIS A 97 -4.29 9.87 12.81
C HIS A 97 -4.08 8.52 12.16
N THR A 98 -4.98 8.13 11.27
CA THR A 98 -4.92 6.81 10.63
C THR A 98 -5.20 6.88 9.14
N ALA A 99 -4.76 5.86 8.42
CA ALA A 99 -5.15 5.62 7.03
C ALA A 99 -5.29 4.12 6.75
N ILE A 100 -5.98 3.77 5.68
CA ILE A 100 -6.02 2.42 5.12
C ILE A 100 -5.07 2.38 3.93
N SER A 101 -4.18 1.40 3.89
CA SER A 101 -3.24 1.25 2.81
C SER A 101 -3.66 0.22 1.78
N GLY A 102 -3.48 0.58 0.51
CA GLY A 102 -3.72 -0.28 -0.65
C GLY A 102 -2.49 -0.39 -1.53
N ILE A 103 -2.36 -1.50 -2.24
CA ILE A 103 -1.40 -1.64 -3.34
C ILE A 103 -1.95 -2.60 -4.38
N ILE A 104 -1.66 -2.31 -5.64
CA ILE A 104 -1.84 -3.24 -6.73
C ILE A 104 -0.69 -3.13 -7.72
N ILE A 105 -0.21 -4.27 -8.19
CA ILE A 105 0.76 -4.37 -9.29
C ILE A 105 0.05 -5.11 -10.42
N VAL A 106 -0.38 -4.36 -11.42
CA VAL A 106 -1.17 -4.88 -12.54
C VAL A 106 -0.29 -5.56 -13.59
N ASP A 107 0.97 -5.16 -13.68
CA ASP A 107 1.96 -5.81 -14.54
C ASP A 107 2.65 -6.97 -13.81
N LYS A 108 2.35 -8.20 -14.25
CA LYS A 108 2.84 -9.43 -13.65
C LYS A 108 4.34 -9.63 -13.85
N ASP A 109 4.94 -9.00 -14.85
CA ASP A 109 6.38 -9.09 -15.09
C ASP A 109 7.19 -8.43 -13.98
N TYR A 110 6.52 -7.66 -13.11
CA TYR A 110 7.11 -6.99 -11.94
C TYR A 110 6.81 -7.69 -10.61
N TRP A 111 6.10 -8.82 -10.63
CA TRP A 111 5.87 -9.61 -9.43
C TRP A 111 7.16 -10.31 -8.98
N GLY A 112 7.33 -10.46 -7.66
CA GLY A 112 8.54 -11.07 -7.09
C GLY A 112 9.82 -10.21 -7.17
N LYS A 113 9.80 -9.06 -7.87
CA LYS A 113 10.95 -8.16 -8.02
C LYS A 113 11.10 -7.12 -6.90
N GLY A 114 10.44 -7.31 -5.76
CA GLY A 114 10.53 -6.41 -4.62
C GLY A 114 9.70 -5.11 -4.71
N VAL A 115 8.94 -4.90 -5.79
CA VAL A 115 8.13 -3.69 -6.03
C VAL A 115 7.16 -3.38 -4.89
N ALA A 116 6.39 -4.39 -4.45
CA ALA A 116 5.42 -4.21 -3.37
C ALA A 116 6.09 -3.79 -2.06
N SER A 117 7.20 -4.47 -1.69
CA SER A 117 7.95 -4.17 -0.48
C SER A 117 8.54 -2.75 -0.52
N ALA A 118 9.16 -2.36 -1.64
CA ALA A 118 9.72 -1.01 -1.81
C ALA A 118 8.64 0.07 -1.72
N SER A 119 7.49 -0.15 -2.38
CA SER A 119 6.34 0.75 -2.34
C SER A 119 5.74 0.86 -0.94
N HIS A 120 5.68 -0.25 -0.18
CA HIS A 120 5.23 -0.24 1.21
C HIS A 120 6.18 0.53 2.12
N HIS A 121 7.50 0.33 2.00
CA HIS A 121 8.47 1.07 2.79
C HIS A 121 8.39 2.58 2.51
N ALA A 122 8.40 2.99 1.24
CA ALA A 122 8.31 4.40 0.86
C ALA A 122 7.01 5.06 1.34
N ARG A 123 5.86 4.41 1.11
CA ARG A 123 4.56 4.91 1.59
C ARG A 123 4.47 4.96 3.11
N THR A 124 5.03 3.97 3.82
CA THR A 124 4.99 3.91 5.29
C THR A 124 5.89 4.98 5.91
N TRP A 125 7.06 5.20 5.33
CA TRP A 125 7.92 6.34 5.66
C TRP A 125 7.20 7.67 5.45
N TYR A 126 6.57 7.87 4.29
CA TYR A 126 5.78 9.06 4.04
C TYR A 126 4.64 9.24 5.05
N ALA A 127 3.88 8.18 5.33
CA ALA A 127 2.80 8.18 6.31
C ALA A 127 3.25 8.58 7.72
N PHE A 128 4.37 8.04 8.20
CA PHE A 128 4.80 8.26 9.58
C PHE A 128 5.62 9.53 9.76
N GLU A 129 6.53 9.86 8.85
CA GLU A 129 7.44 11.01 8.99
C GLU A 129 6.90 12.28 8.34
N ASN A 130 6.14 12.18 7.25
CA ASN A 130 5.65 13.37 6.54
C ASN A 130 4.19 13.70 6.88
N LEU A 131 3.34 12.69 7.10
CA LEU A 131 1.94 12.91 7.46
C LEU A 131 1.67 12.87 8.97
N GLY A 132 2.61 12.36 9.77
CA GLY A 132 2.45 12.20 11.21
C GLY A 132 1.30 11.26 11.59
N LEU A 133 1.10 10.18 10.84
CA LEU A 133 0.08 9.18 11.18
C LEU A 133 0.55 8.32 12.36
N HIS A 134 -0.38 7.92 13.23
CA HIS A 134 -0.13 6.99 14.33
C HIS A 134 -0.18 5.53 13.87
N CYS A 135 -1.06 5.23 12.91
CA CYS A 135 -1.34 3.85 12.50
C CYS A 135 -1.76 3.79 11.03
N ILE A 136 -1.29 2.76 10.31
CA ILE A 136 -1.77 2.41 8.98
C ILE A 136 -2.41 1.03 9.04
N LYS A 137 -3.62 0.91 8.51
CA LYS A 137 -4.35 -0.37 8.47
C LYS A 137 -4.28 -0.99 7.08
N SER A 138 -4.45 -2.29 6.99
CA SER A 138 -4.63 -3.00 5.72
C SER A 138 -5.41 -4.29 5.95
N ALA A 139 -5.84 -4.93 4.89
CA ALA A 139 -6.62 -6.16 4.96
C ALA A 139 -6.18 -7.12 3.86
N VAL A 140 -6.11 -8.41 4.17
CA VAL A 140 -5.65 -9.45 3.26
C VAL A 140 -6.62 -10.62 3.29
N VAL A 141 -7.18 -10.95 2.13
CA VAL A 141 -7.98 -12.17 1.97
C VAL A 141 -7.11 -13.39 2.27
N GLN A 142 -7.57 -14.29 3.14
CA GLN A 142 -6.85 -15.51 3.49
C GLN A 142 -6.54 -16.34 2.23
N GLY A 143 -5.29 -16.76 2.09
CA GLY A 143 -4.75 -17.37 0.87
C GLY A 143 -3.83 -16.45 0.07
N ASN A 144 -3.95 -15.12 0.21
CA ASN A 144 -3.03 -14.16 -0.40
C ASN A 144 -1.71 -14.03 0.40
N VAL A 145 -0.94 -15.12 0.44
CA VAL A 145 0.31 -15.23 1.20
C VAL A 145 1.35 -14.18 0.79
N ALA A 146 1.36 -13.79 -0.50
CA ALA A 146 2.29 -12.79 -1.00
C ALA A 146 2.04 -11.40 -0.39
N SER A 147 0.77 -10.96 -0.34
CA SER A 147 0.39 -9.68 0.27
C SER A 147 0.64 -9.68 1.77
N LEU A 148 0.24 -10.75 2.48
CA LEU A 148 0.48 -10.88 3.92
C LEU A 148 1.98 -10.76 4.26
N ARG A 149 2.84 -11.47 3.53
CA ARG A 149 4.30 -11.39 3.73
C ARG A 149 4.87 -10.02 3.41
N ALA A 150 4.34 -9.32 2.40
CA ALA A 150 4.77 -7.97 2.07
C ALA A 150 4.45 -6.98 3.19
N LEU A 151 3.25 -7.05 3.76
CA LEU A 151 2.82 -6.25 4.91
C LEU A 151 3.65 -6.56 6.17
N GLN A 152 3.78 -7.85 6.53
CA GLN A 152 4.51 -8.25 7.74
C GLN A 152 5.98 -7.79 7.73
N ARG A 153 6.63 -7.78 6.56
CA ARG A 153 8.00 -7.25 6.40
C ARG A 153 8.12 -5.76 6.72
N CYS A 154 7.06 -5.00 6.48
CA CYS A 154 6.98 -3.57 6.77
C CYS A 154 6.53 -3.29 8.22
N GLY A 155 6.30 -4.33 9.04
CA GLY A 155 5.92 -4.21 10.44
C GLY A 155 4.42 -4.29 10.73
N TYR A 156 3.59 -4.71 9.76
CA TYR A 156 2.18 -4.98 10.05
C TYR A 156 2.01 -6.22 10.95
N THR A 157 1.10 -6.12 11.91
CA THR A 157 0.65 -7.20 12.82
C THR A 157 -0.82 -7.51 12.58
N HIS A 158 -1.23 -8.74 12.90
CA HIS A 158 -2.64 -9.13 12.84
C HIS A 158 -3.43 -8.42 13.94
N LEU A 159 -4.63 -7.92 13.59
CA LEU A 159 -5.54 -7.27 14.53
C LEU A 159 -6.76 -8.17 14.80
N TYR A 160 -7.46 -8.57 13.74
CA TYR A 160 -8.59 -9.51 13.82
C TYR A 160 -8.85 -10.17 12.47
N THR A 161 -9.64 -11.25 12.48
CA THR A 161 -10.11 -11.90 11.26
C THR A 161 -11.61 -11.63 11.07
N GLN A 162 -11.97 -11.03 9.95
CA GLN A 162 -13.35 -10.89 9.52
C GLN A 162 -13.78 -12.17 8.81
N ARG A 163 -14.70 -12.92 9.43
CA ARG A 163 -15.16 -14.19 8.90
C ARG A 163 -16.11 -13.97 7.72
N ASN A 164 -15.92 -14.76 6.67
CA ASN A 164 -16.79 -14.81 5.48
C ASN A 164 -17.00 -13.43 4.83
N ASP A 165 -15.94 -12.64 4.75
CA ASP A 165 -15.98 -11.25 4.30
C ASP A 165 -16.16 -11.11 2.78
N VAL A 166 -15.55 -12.02 2.01
CA VAL A 166 -15.56 -11.94 0.54
C VAL A 166 -15.94 -13.28 -0.09
N PHE A 167 -16.66 -13.21 -1.22
CA PHE A 167 -17.06 -14.39 -2.00
C PHE A 167 -16.26 -14.47 -3.29
N ILE A 168 -15.35 -15.44 -3.38
CA ILE A 168 -14.40 -15.56 -4.47
C ILE A 168 -14.43 -17.00 -4.99
N ASN A 169 -14.63 -17.15 -6.30
CA ASN A 169 -14.65 -18.44 -7.00
C ASN A 169 -15.59 -19.47 -6.35
N GLY A 170 -16.80 -19.03 -6.00
CA GLY A 170 -17.85 -19.89 -5.46
C GLY A 170 -17.72 -20.21 -3.96
N LYS A 171 -16.79 -19.59 -3.23
CA LYS A 171 -16.54 -19.86 -1.81
C LYS A 171 -16.43 -18.57 -1.01
N LEU A 172 -16.89 -18.61 0.24
CA LEU A 172 -16.64 -17.56 1.22
C LEU A 172 -15.20 -17.68 1.74
N HIS A 173 -14.49 -16.55 1.79
CA HIS A 173 -13.16 -16.45 2.38
C HIS A 173 -13.19 -15.46 3.53
N HIS A 174 -12.28 -15.65 4.47
CA HIS A 174 -12.06 -14.72 5.56
C HIS A 174 -11.03 -13.67 5.13
N THR A 175 -11.07 -12.51 5.77
CA THR A 175 -10.09 -11.45 5.57
C THR A 175 -9.39 -11.16 6.89
N ASP A 176 -8.07 -11.24 6.88
CA ASP A 176 -7.24 -10.83 8.02
C ASP A 176 -7.01 -9.33 7.95
N HIS A 177 -7.41 -8.60 8.99
CA HIS A 177 -7.16 -7.18 9.15
C HIS A 177 -5.88 -6.99 9.94
N LEU A 178 -5.02 -6.11 9.45
CA LEU A 178 -3.70 -5.85 9.99
C LEU A 178 -3.51 -4.36 10.26
N GLU A 179 -2.59 -4.05 11.16
CA GLU A 179 -2.16 -2.68 11.42
C GLU A 179 -0.64 -2.59 11.51
N CYS A 180 -0.10 -1.46 11.09
CA CYS A 180 1.28 -1.05 11.32
C CYS A 180 1.26 0.21 12.17
N LEU A 181 1.80 0.11 13.37
CA LEU A 181 1.92 1.23 14.30
C LEU A 181 3.18 2.05 13.97
N ASN A 182 3.06 3.37 14.11
CA ASN A 182 4.19 4.27 13.96
C ASN A 182 5.22 3.97 15.06
N PRO A 183 6.44 3.55 14.69
CA PRO A 183 7.40 3.07 15.67
C PRO A 183 8.20 4.19 16.35
N ILE A 184 8.07 5.43 15.86
CA ILE A 184 8.78 6.61 16.39
C ILE A 184 8.27 6.90 17.80
N ASP A 185 9.19 7.23 18.72
CA ASP A 185 8.91 7.32 20.16
C ASP A 185 7.67 8.14 20.52
N TRP A 186 7.45 9.30 19.89
CA TRP A 186 6.29 10.14 20.20
C TRP A 186 4.96 9.41 19.95
N ALA A 187 4.84 8.71 18.81
CA ALA A 187 3.62 8.03 18.40
C ALA A 187 3.47 6.71 19.16
N TRP A 188 4.59 5.98 19.31
CA TRP A 188 4.64 4.73 20.03
C TRP A 188 4.25 4.91 21.50
N ASN A 189 4.84 5.89 22.18
CA ASN A 189 4.54 6.18 23.58
C ASN A 189 3.11 6.71 23.74
N GLN A 190 2.60 7.50 22.80
CA GLN A 190 1.20 7.93 22.82
C GLN A 190 0.22 6.75 22.62
N TRP A 191 0.57 5.78 21.77
CA TRP A 191 -0.28 4.63 21.47
C TRP A 191 -0.46 3.71 22.68
N TRP A 192 0.64 3.43 23.38
CA TRP A 192 0.63 2.51 24.51
C TRP A 192 0.39 3.19 25.86
N GLY A 193 0.79 4.46 26.02
CA GLY A 193 0.71 5.14 27.31
C GLY A 193 1.46 4.36 28.39
N SER A 194 0.72 3.85 29.38
CA SER A 194 1.25 2.99 30.45
C SER A 194 1.19 1.49 30.15
N ASP A 195 0.53 1.09 29.06
CA ASP A 195 0.34 -0.31 28.71
C ASP A 195 1.65 -0.92 28.19
N GLN A 196 1.87 -2.20 28.49
CA GLN A 196 3.02 -2.93 27.96
C GLN A 196 2.68 -3.53 26.59
N PRO A 197 3.42 -3.18 25.52
CA PRO A 197 3.25 -3.81 24.22
C PRO A 197 3.52 -5.30 24.28
N SER A 198 2.75 -6.11 23.55
CA SER A 198 3.03 -7.55 23.46
C SER A 198 4.40 -7.82 22.78
N PRO A 199 4.99 -9.02 22.96
CA PRO A 199 6.22 -9.39 22.26
C PRO A 199 6.09 -9.29 20.74
N GLU A 200 4.91 -9.60 20.19
CA GLU A 200 4.62 -9.47 18.76
C GLU A 200 4.69 -8.00 18.31
N HIS A 201 4.05 -7.08 19.04
CA HIS A 201 4.10 -5.65 18.75
C HIS A 201 5.50 -5.08 18.90
N THR A 202 6.26 -5.53 19.91
CA THR A 202 7.67 -5.13 20.08
C THR A 202 8.52 -5.59 18.89
N ALA A 203 8.36 -6.83 18.43
CA ALA A 203 9.05 -7.33 17.24
C ALA A 203 8.60 -6.60 15.96
N ALA A 204 7.32 -6.25 15.86
CA ALA A 204 6.78 -5.47 14.75
C ALA A 204 7.34 -4.05 14.71
N ARG A 205 7.47 -3.39 15.87
CA ARG A 205 8.13 -2.09 16.00
C ARG A 205 9.54 -2.12 15.38
N GLN A 206 10.32 -3.16 15.67
CA GLN A 206 11.67 -3.29 15.10
C GLN A 206 11.65 -3.44 13.57
N ARG A 207 10.67 -4.17 13.01
CA ARG A 207 10.49 -4.26 11.55
C ARG A 207 10.07 -2.92 10.95
N SER A 208 9.16 -2.19 11.59
CA SER A 208 8.75 -0.85 11.16
C SER A 208 9.94 0.13 11.20
N LEU A 209 10.75 0.13 12.26
CA LEU A 209 11.98 0.94 12.34
C LEU A 209 12.94 0.60 11.20
N ALA A 210 13.20 -0.68 10.97
CA ALA A 210 14.06 -1.11 9.87
C ALA A 210 13.51 -0.71 8.48
N ALA A 211 12.19 -0.70 8.31
CA ALA A 211 11.55 -0.21 7.09
C ALA A 211 11.71 1.32 6.91
N LEU A 212 11.62 2.09 8.01
CA LEU A 212 11.88 3.53 7.99
C LEU A 212 13.34 3.84 7.67
N GLU A 213 14.31 3.18 8.31
CA GLU A 213 15.74 3.36 7.97
C GLU A 213 16.01 2.98 6.51
N TRP A 214 15.48 1.84 6.07
CA TRP A 214 15.61 1.43 4.67
C TRP A 214 15.08 2.49 3.70
N ALA A 215 13.97 3.14 4.04
CA ALA A 215 13.36 4.17 3.23
C ALA A 215 14.20 5.46 3.24
N ARG A 216 14.70 5.92 4.38
CA ARG A 216 15.57 7.12 4.44
C ARG A 216 16.81 7.00 3.56
N GLU A 217 17.35 5.80 3.39
CA GLU A 217 18.52 5.55 2.53
C GLU A 217 18.18 5.43 1.03
N ARG A 218 16.94 5.11 0.68
CA ARG A 218 16.57 4.66 -0.69
C ARG A 218 15.41 5.42 -1.31
N VAL A 219 14.75 6.27 -0.55
CA VAL A 219 13.61 7.05 -0.97
C VAL A 219 14.01 8.51 -1.00
N THR A 220 13.87 9.13 -2.16
CA THR A 220 14.01 10.58 -2.30
C THR A 220 12.64 11.16 -2.55
N LEU A 221 12.19 12.04 -1.65
CA LEU A 221 11.03 12.89 -1.89
C LEU A 221 11.46 14.03 -2.83
N LEU A 222 10.79 14.18 -3.97
CA LEU A 222 11.13 15.16 -5.01
C LEU A 222 10.41 16.50 -4.81
#